data_AF-A0AA96X8P6-F1
#
_entry.id   AF-A0AA96X8P6-F1
#
_cell.length_a   1.000
_cell.length_b   1.000
_cell.length_c   1.000
_cell.angle_alpha   90.00
_cell.angle_beta   90.00
_cell.angle_gamma   90.00
#
_symmetry.space_group_name_H-M   'P 1'
#
loop_
_entity.id
_entity.type
_entity.pdbx_description
1 polymer ?
#
loop_
_entity_poly.entity_id
_entity_poly.type
_entity_poly.pdbx_seq_one_letter_code
_entity_poly.pdbx_strand_id
1 'polypeptide(L)'
;MNSKRYIAVAVFGIIAFGFIATHTLKEPVENEKVWVSKQESVPDVESVIHPAKTPASVALASNDIKAAFERDTVIKLNSIVRRSLATIRKYDAEIKAVRAESLAATQDGVNEQQVASARASLAKLKEWDLEASRALKDMNAAVEELEASEEHYNAAILAGMVRFVETVSTEIGDENIKLTTLVGKGAVAAKL
;
A
#
# COMPACT_ATOMS: atom_id res chain seq x y z
N MET A 1 12.86 -56.95 5.73
CA MET A 1 11.63 -56.20 6.07
C MET A 1 11.32 -55.24 4.93
N ASN A 2 10.25 -55.52 4.20
CA ASN A 2 9.87 -54.89 2.93
C ASN A 2 8.95 -53.68 3.14
N SER A 3 9.21 -52.59 2.39
CA SER A 3 8.30 -51.74 1.58
C SER A 3 6.89 -51.39 2.15
N LYS A 4 6.31 -50.18 2.05
CA LYS A 4 6.25 -49.20 0.95
C LYS A 4 5.85 -47.82 1.48
N ARG A 5 6.33 -46.79 0.77
CA ARG A 5 5.87 -45.40 0.80
C ARG A 5 4.55 -45.25 0.05
N TYR A 6 3.67 -44.35 0.49
CA TYR A 6 2.69 -43.68 -0.38
C TYR A 6 2.64 -42.19 -0.01
N ILE A 7 3.08 -41.37 -0.96
CA ILE A 7 2.90 -39.92 -1.00
C ILE A 7 1.68 -39.71 -1.91
N ALA A 8 0.62 -39.08 -1.38
CA ALA A 8 -0.48 -38.59 -2.20
C ALA A 8 -0.13 -37.17 -2.70
N VAL A 9 -0.23 -36.98 -4.01
CA VAL A 9 0.07 -35.77 -4.77
C VAL A 9 -1.23 -35.17 -5.33
N ALA A 10 -1.20 -33.86 -5.57
CA ALA A 10 -2.10 -33.02 -6.40
C ALA A 10 -3.30 -32.41 -5.64
N VAL A 11 -3.73 -31.16 -5.90
CA VAL A 11 -3.80 -30.40 -7.17
C VAL A 11 -3.60 -28.89 -6.94
N PHE A 12 -2.76 -28.24 -7.75
CA PHE A 12 -2.73 -26.79 -7.95
C PHE A 12 -3.65 -26.43 -9.13
N GLY A 13 -4.57 -25.50 -8.93
CA GLY A 13 -5.40 -24.92 -9.99
C GLY A 13 -4.63 -23.84 -10.77
N ILE A 14 -4.62 -23.97 -12.09
CA ILE A 14 -4.10 -23.01 -13.07
C ILE A 14 -5.21 -22.01 -13.38
N ILE A 15 -4.97 -20.70 -13.20
CA ILE A 15 -5.81 -19.66 -13.80
C ILE A 15 -5.04 -19.05 -14.97
N ALA A 16 -5.61 -19.21 -16.17
CA ALA A 16 -5.10 -18.70 -17.42
C ALA A 16 -5.34 -17.17 -17.54
N PHE A 17 -4.32 -16.45 -17.99
CA PHE A 17 -4.44 -15.06 -18.47
C PHE A 17 -4.97 -15.05 -19.90
N GLY A 18 -6.09 -14.35 -20.12
CA GLY A 18 -6.65 -14.03 -21.43
C GLY A 18 -6.33 -12.59 -21.84
N PHE A 19 -5.98 -12.41 -23.11
CA PHE A 19 -5.49 -11.18 -23.76
C PHE A 19 -6.53 -10.71 -24.81
N ILE A 20 -6.51 -9.40 -25.14
CA ILE A 20 -6.97 -8.69 -26.37
C ILE A 20 -8.40 -8.11 -26.42
N ALA A 21 -8.49 -6.77 -26.59
CA ALA A 21 -9.19 -6.03 -27.67
C ALA A 21 -8.88 -4.51 -27.54
N THR A 22 -7.90 -3.92 -28.24
CA THR A 22 -7.95 -3.23 -29.56
C THR A 22 -9.16 -2.32 -29.84
N HIS A 23 -8.92 -1.00 -29.87
CA HIS A 23 -9.57 -0.07 -30.79
C HIS A 23 -8.56 0.96 -31.33
N THR A 24 -8.60 1.17 -32.64
CA THR A 24 -7.69 1.94 -33.50
C THR A 24 -8.43 3.08 -34.21
N LEU A 25 -7.65 4.10 -34.61
CA LEU A 25 -7.85 5.18 -35.63
C LEU A 25 -8.60 6.47 -35.21
N LYS A 26 -7.95 7.66 -35.13
CA LYS A 26 -7.40 8.62 -36.15
C LYS A 26 -8.50 9.57 -36.66
N GLU A 27 -8.40 10.90 -36.48
CA GLU A 27 -7.70 11.83 -37.38
C GLU A 27 -7.34 13.21 -36.75
N PRO A 28 -6.45 14.02 -37.42
CA PRO A 28 -5.74 15.17 -36.86
C PRO A 28 -6.32 16.54 -37.28
N VAL A 29 -5.96 17.58 -36.54
CA VAL A 29 -6.11 19.01 -36.90
C VAL A 29 -4.77 19.65 -36.43
N GLU A 30 -3.85 20.24 -37.22
CA GLU A 30 -3.91 20.74 -38.60
C GLU A 30 -4.31 22.21 -38.69
N ASN A 31 -3.82 23.09 -37.79
CA ASN A 31 -3.50 24.50 -38.17
C ASN A 31 -2.67 25.30 -37.14
N GLU A 32 -1.38 25.34 -37.42
CA GLU A 32 -0.47 26.50 -37.42
C GLU A 32 -1.07 27.91 -37.14
N LYS A 33 -0.54 28.57 -36.11
CA LYS A 33 -0.20 30.01 -36.17
C LYS A 33 0.97 30.30 -35.23
N VAL A 34 2.15 30.29 -35.84
CA VAL A 34 3.37 30.91 -35.33
C VAL A 34 3.10 32.39 -35.06
N TRP A 35 3.33 32.82 -33.82
CA TRP A 35 3.75 34.17 -33.48
C TRP A 35 4.88 34.07 -32.46
N VAL A 36 6.10 33.99 -32.97
CA VAL A 36 7.27 34.48 -32.25
C VAL A 36 7.23 35.99 -32.37
N SER A 37 7.15 36.70 -31.26
CA SER A 37 7.89 37.95 -31.07
C SER A 37 7.84 38.46 -29.63
N LYS A 38 9.05 38.81 -29.18
CA LYS A 38 9.41 39.81 -28.17
C LYS A 38 9.46 39.36 -26.71
N GLN A 39 10.67 38.94 -26.34
CA GLN A 39 11.19 39.00 -24.98
C GLN A 39 11.66 40.44 -24.73
N GLU A 40 10.95 41.19 -23.86
CA GLU A 40 11.34 42.52 -23.42
C GLU A 40 10.98 42.71 -21.93
N SER A 41 12.04 42.82 -21.12
CA SER A 41 12.18 43.39 -19.76
C SER A 41 11.20 43.03 -18.62
N VAL A 42 11.77 42.42 -17.58
CA VAL A 42 11.37 42.49 -16.15
C VAL A 42 11.63 43.92 -15.65
N PRO A 43 10.70 44.59 -14.93
CA PRO A 43 10.60 44.56 -13.45
C PRO A 43 9.11 44.53 -13.00
N ASP A 44 8.67 44.34 -11.76
CA ASP A 44 9.23 44.52 -10.42
C ASP A 44 8.43 43.59 -9.47
N VAL A 45 9.02 43.15 -8.37
CA VAL A 45 8.40 42.22 -7.41
C VAL A 45 7.42 42.98 -6.52
N GLU A 46 6.14 43.01 -6.90
CA GLU A 46 5.06 43.30 -5.95
C GLU A 46 4.46 41.98 -5.45
N SER A 47 4.67 41.71 -4.15
CA SER A 47 4.11 40.56 -3.45
C SER A 47 2.60 40.69 -3.32
N VAL A 48 1.87 40.32 -4.36
CA VAL A 48 0.43 40.09 -4.25
C VAL A 48 0.23 38.76 -3.54
N ILE A 49 0.10 38.81 -2.22
CA ILE A 49 -0.51 37.71 -1.44
C ILE A 49 -1.92 37.56 -2.01
N HIS A 50 -2.08 36.64 -2.95
CA HIS A 50 -3.39 36.18 -3.34
C HIS A 50 -3.93 35.45 -2.11
N PRO A 51 -5.02 35.90 -1.47
CA PRO A 51 -5.68 35.06 -0.50
C PRO A 51 -6.06 33.79 -1.26
N ALA A 52 -5.44 32.67 -0.87
CA ALA A 52 -5.81 31.36 -1.39
C ALA A 52 -7.32 31.27 -1.23
N LYS A 53 -8.03 31.18 -2.37
CA LYS A 53 -9.47 30.98 -2.42
C LYS A 53 -9.76 29.76 -1.58
N THR A 54 -10.21 29.98 -0.34
CA THR A 54 -10.69 28.92 0.52
C THR A 54 -11.73 28.20 -0.31
N PRO A 55 -11.55 26.89 -0.64
CA PRO A 55 -12.61 26.16 -1.29
C PRO A 55 -13.82 26.35 -0.38
N ALA A 56 -14.93 26.81 -0.97
CA ALA A 56 -16.15 27.12 -0.26
C ALA A 56 -16.34 26.04 0.80
N SER A 57 -16.23 26.43 2.07
CA SER A 57 -16.51 25.54 3.19
C SER A 57 -17.81 24.86 2.81
N VAL A 58 -17.79 23.53 2.69
CA VAL A 58 -19.02 22.78 2.45
C VAL A 58 -19.90 23.14 3.64
N ALA A 59 -20.82 24.09 3.44
CA ALA A 59 -21.81 24.49 4.39
C ALA A 59 -22.83 23.35 4.40
N LEU A 60 -22.40 22.24 4.99
CA LEU A 60 -23.29 21.17 5.38
C LEU A 60 -24.25 21.82 6.37
N ALA A 61 -25.55 21.80 6.06
CA ALA A 61 -26.59 22.22 6.99
C ALA A 61 -26.33 21.52 8.33
N SER A 62 -25.91 22.31 9.32
CA SER A 62 -25.06 21.88 10.45
C SER A 62 -25.79 21.07 11.53
N ASN A 63 -27.04 20.66 11.28
CA ASN A 63 -27.89 20.07 12.31
C ASN A 63 -28.18 18.57 12.07
N ASP A 64 -27.92 18.04 10.86
CA ASP A 64 -28.27 16.66 10.48
C ASP A 64 -27.07 15.72 10.25
N ILE A 65 -25.84 16.25 10.35
CA ILE A 65 -24.63 15.41 10.25
C ILE A 65 -24.10 15.19 11.65
N LYS A 66 -24.57 14.12 12.29
CA LYS A 66 -23.91 13.62 13.50
C LYS A 66 -22.45 13.30 13.15
N ALA A 67 -21.52 13.80 13.96
CA ALA A 67 -20.11 13.47 13.82
C ALA A 67 -19.94 11.94 13.88
N ALA A 68 -19.00 11.41 13.08
CA ALA A 68 -18.76 9.96 13.01
C ALA A 68 -18.21 9.39 14.33
N PHE A 69 -17.51 10.22 15.08
CA PHE A 69 -16.94 9.95 16.41
C PHE A 69 -16.87 11.28 17.17
N GLU A 70 -16.69 11.21 18.48
CA GLU A 70 -16.24 12.31 19.31
C GLU A 70 -14.83 12.78 18.92
N ARG A 71 -14.51 14.00 19.34
CA ARG A 71 -13.28 14.70 18.93
C ARG A 71 -12.01 13.91 19.30
N ASP A 72 -11.96 13.34 20.50
CA ASP A 72 -10.77 12.65 20.97
C ASP A 72 -10.62 11.28 20.30
N THR A 73 -11.73 10.57 20.12
CA THR A 73 -11.82 9.30 19.39
C THR A 73 -11.37 9.45 17.94
N VAL A 74 -11.84 10.47 17.21
CA VAL A 74 -11.40 10.69 15.82
C VAL A 74 -9.92 11.02 15.73
N ILE A 75 -9.36 11.76 16.69
CA ILE A 75 -7.92 12.06 16.73
C ILE A 75 -7.11 10.78 16.98
N LYS A 76 -7.53 9.96 17.95
CA LYS A 76 -6.87 8.70 18.28
C LYS A 76 -6.88 7.74 17.09
N LEU A 77 -8.05 7.44 16.53
CA LEU A 77 -8.18 6.51 15.39
C LEU A 77 -7.42 7.00 14.15
N ASN A 78 -7.53 8.29 13.80
CA ASN A 78 -6.80 8.84 12.65
C ASN A 78 -5.29 8.82 12.85
N SER A 79 -4.79 8.98 14.08
CA SER A 79 -3.36 8.88 14.34
C SER A 79 -2.82 7.47 14.03
N ILE A 80 -3.61 6.43 14.33
CA ILE A 80 -3.28 5.04 14.06
C ILE A 80 -3.33 4.78 12.56
N VAL A 81 -4.43 5.14 11.90
CA VAL A 81 -4.58 5.01 10.43
C VAL A 81 -3.45 5.71 9.69
N ARG A 82 -3.05 6.91 10.13
CA ARG A 82 -1.93 7.66 9.54
C ARG A 82 -0.61 6.92 9.68
N ARG A 83 -0.34 6.26 10.81
CA ARG A 83 0.87 5.42 10.98
C ARG A 83 0.85 4.25 10.01
N SER A 84 -0.25 3.51 9.92
CA SER A 84 -0.40 2.41 8.96
C SER A 84 -0.23 2.87 7.51
N LEU A 85 -0.79 4.03 7.15
CA LEU A 85 -0.61 4.62 5.82
C LEU A 85 0.85 5.00 5.54
N ALA A 86 1.56 5.53 6.53
CA ALA A 86 2.98 5.85 6.37
C ALA A 86 3.81 4.57 6.17
N THR A 87 3.51 3.51 6.93
CA THR A 87 4.20 2.22 6.83
C THR A 87 3.98 1.57 5.46
N ILE A 88 2.73 1.48 4.98
CA ILE A 88 2.47 0.86 3.67
C ILE A 88 3.10 1.67 2.51
N ARG A 89 3.19 3.00 2.62
CA ARG A 89 3.89 3.82 1.61
C ARG A 89 5.38 3.57 1.57
N LYS A 90 6.03 3.40 2.74
CA LYS A 90 7.45 3.02 2.80
C LYS A 90 7.66 1.65 2.17
N TYR A 91 6.79 0.71 2.50
CA TYR A 91 6.77 -0.63 1.92
C TYR A 91 6.63 -0.58 0.39
N ASP A 92 5.63 0.11 -0.13
CA ASP A 92 5.37 0.23 -1.58
C ASP A 92 6.54 0.85 -2.36
N ALA A 93 7.24 1.80 -1.74
CA ALA A 93 8.39 2.44 -2.37
C ALA A 93 9.57 1.47 -2.59
N GLU A 94 9.74 0.50 -1.69
CA GLU A 94 10.92 -0.37 -1.64
C GLU A 94 10.65 -1.74 -2.26
N ILE A 95 9.47 -2.31 -2.02
CA ILE A 95 9.10 -3.63 -2.53
C ILE A 95 8.78 -3.64 -4.03
N LYS A 96 8.52 -2.49 -4.66
CA LYS A 96 8.39 -2.41 -6.13
C LYS A 96 9.62 -2.96 -6.86
N ALA A 97 10.82 -2.69 -6.35
CA ALA A 97 12.06 -3.20 -6.96
C ALA A 97 12.18 -4.72 -6.79
N VAL A 98 11.92 -5.22 -5.58
CA VAL A 98 12.02 -6.65 -5.26
C VAL A 98 10.95 -7.48 -5.98
N ARG A 99 9.71 -7.00 -6.05
CA ARG A 99 8.62 -7.67 -6.78
C ARG A 99 8.90 -7.74 -8.28
N ALA A 100 9.45 -6.69 -8.88
CA ALA A 100 9.82 -6.71 -10.31
C ALA A 100 10.89 -7.77 -10.62
N GLU A 101 11.90 -7.92 -9.75
CA GLU A 101 12.94 -8.94 -9.88
C GLU A 101 12.45 -10.36 -9.56
N SER A 102 11.47 -10.48 -8.65
CA SER A 102 10.87 -11.77 -8.27
C SER A 102 9.81 -12.27 -9.26
N LEU A 103 9.08 -11.39 -9.96
CA LEU A 103 8.09 -11.78 -10.99
C LEU A 103 8.76 -12.31 -12.27
N ALA A 104 10.04 -12.03 -12.48
CA ALA A 104 10.84 -12.62 -13.55
C ALA A 104 11.29 -14.07 -13.22
N ALA A 105 10.92 -14.63 -12.06
CA ALA A 105 11.19 -16.02 -11.70
C ALA A 105 10.36 -16.97 -12.59
N THR A 106 10.93 -17.38 -13.71
CA THR A 106 10.47 -18.53 -14.49
C THR A 106 10.74 -19.83 -13.72
N GLN A 107 10.11 -20.92 -14.17
CA GLN A 107 10.07 -22.27 -13.53
C GLN A 107 11.43 -22.92 -13.21
N ASP A 108 12.56 -22.29 -13.53
CA ASP A 108 13.93 -22.83 -13.40
C ASP A 108 14.57 -22.62 -12.02
N GLY A 109 13.81 -22.11 -11.05
CA GLY A 109 14.26 -22.00 -9.65
C GLY A 109 14.75 -20.61 -9.26
N VAL A 110 14.84 -20.39 -7.94
CA VAL A 110 15.30 -19.12 -7.37
C VAL A 110 16.80 -18.96 -7.64
N ASN A 111 17.20 -17.89 -8.32
CA ASN A 111 18.62 -17.62 -8.60
C ASN A 111 19.31 -16.88 -7.42
N GLU A 112 20.64 -16.92 -7.36
CA GLU A 112 21.40 -16.27 -6.26
C GLU A 112 21.16 -14.76 -6.18
N GLN A 113 20.95 -14.09 -7.32
CA GLN A 113 20.68 -12.66 -7.39
C GLN A 113 19.38 -12.30 -6.66
N GLN A 114 18.33 -13.11 -6.83
CA GLN A 114 17.05 -12.96 -6.14
C GLN A 114 17.20 -13.17 -4.63
N VAL A 115 17.99 -14.15 -4.21
CA VAL A 115 18.28 -14.39 -2.78
C VAL A 115 19.05 -13.20 -2.18
N ALA A 116 20.01 -12.64 -2.90
CA ALA A 116 20.77 -11.48 -2.45
C ALA A 116 19.90 -10.22 -2.32
N SER A 117 19.06 -9.93 -3.33
CA SER A 117 18.10 -8.80 -3.32
C SER A 117 17.07 -8.94 -2.19
N ALA A 118 16.54 -10.16 -1.99
CA ALA A 118 15.63 -10.46 -0.88
C ALA A 118 16.30 -10.30 0.49
N ARG A 119 17.57 -10.73 0.65
CA ARG A 119 18.33 -10.52 1.90
C ARG A 119 18.52 -9.04 2.21
N ALA A 120 18.84 -8.22 1.22
CA ALA A 120 19.02 -6.78 1.39
C ALA A 120 17.75 -6.09 1.90
N SER A 121 16.58 -6.58 1.48
CA SER A 121 15.29 -5.99 1.82
C SER A 121 14.67 -6.51 3.12
N LEU A 122 15.14 -7.67 3.62
CA LEU A 122 14.54 -8.35 4.76
C LEU A 122 14.60 -7.56 6.07
N ALA A 123 15.67 -6.80 6.31
CA ALA A 123 15.80 -6.03 7.55
C ALA A 123 14.74 -4.92 7.64
N LYS A 124 14.55 -4.17 6.54
CA LYS A 124 13.52 -3.11 6.45
C LYS A 124 12.11 -3.71 6.54
N LEU A 125 11.90 -4.84 5.88
CA LEU A 125 10.60 -5.50 5.87
C LEU A 125 10.18 -5.97 7.27
N LYS A 126 11.11 -6.50 8.06
CA LYS A 126 10.87 -6.86 9.47
C LYS A 126 10.52 -5.64 10.34
N GLU A 127 11.16 -4.51 10.08
CA GLU A 127 10.84 -3.27 10.79
C GLU A 127 9.43 -2.79 10.49
N TRP A 128 9.02 -2.79 9.21
CA TRP A 128 7.67 -2.40 8.81
C TRP A 128 6.61 -3.40 9.25
N ASP A 129 6.91 -4.70 9.25
CA ASP A 129 6.03 -5.74 9.78
C ASP A 129 5.74 -5.51 11.28
N LEU A 130 6.79 -5.17 12.05
CA LEU A 130 6.64 -4.79 13.45
C LEU A 130 5.84 -3.49 13.63
N GLU A 131 6.09 -2.47 12.81
CA GLU A 131 5.35 -1.19 12.85
C GLU A 131 3.86 -1.40 12.52
N ALA A 132 3.55 -2.19 11.50
CA ALA A 132 2.19 -2.52 11.08
C ALA A 132 1.45 -3.35 12.14
N SER A 133 2.12 -4.36 12.72
CA SER A 133 1.58 -5.16 13.82
C SER A 133 1.27 -4.33 15.06
N ARG A 134 2.14 -3.35 15.39
CA ARG A 134 1.89 -2.41 16.50
C ARG A 134 0.70 -1.51 16.20
N ALA A 135 0.57 -1.00 14.98
CA ALA A 135 -0.58 -0.18 14.60
C ALA A 135 -1.90 -0.97 14.69
N LEU A 136 -1.91 -2.25 14.29
CA LEU A 136 -3.06 -3.14 14.44
C LEU A 136 -3.41 -3.37 15.91
N LYS A 137 -2.41 -3.66 16.75
CA LYS A 137 -2.63 -3.80 18.20
C LYS A 137 -3.23 -2.53 18.81
N ASP A 138 -2.70 -1.36 18.46
CA ASP A 138 -3.19 -0.08 18.94
C ASP A 138 -4.62 0.21 18.44
N MET A 139 -4.95 -0.21 17.21
CA MET A 139 -6.31 -0.11 16.66
C MET A 139 -7.29 -0.97 17.46
N ASN A 140 -6.95 -2.23 17.73
CA ASN A 140 -7.80 -3.12 18.50
C ASN A 140 -8.04 -2.58 19.92
N ALA A 141 -6.99 -2.08 20.59
CA ALA A 141 -7.14 -1.44 21.89
C ALA A 141 -8.01 -0.19 21.85
N ALA A 142 -7.90 0.63 20.79
CA ALA A 142 -8.75 1.81 20.61
C ALA A 142 -10.22 1.44 20.36
N VAL A 143 -10.48 0.34 19.65
CA VAL A 143 -11.84 -0.20 19.45
C VAL A 143 -12.42 -0.69 20.77
N GLU A 144 -11.66 -1.47 21.56
CA GLU A 144 -12.10 -1.95 22.87
C GLU A 144 -12.45 -0.78 23.82
N GLU A 145 -11.62 0.27 23.85
CA GLU A 145 -11.92 1.48 24.63
C GLU A 145 -13.18 2.22 24.13
N LEU A 146 -13.37 2.33 22.81
CA LEU A 146 -14.53 2.97 22.22
C LEU A 146 -15.82 2.22 22.57
N GLU A 147 -15.82 0.88 22.44
CA GLU A 147 -16.95 0.03 22.79
C GLU A 147 -17.30 0.10 24.28
N ALA A 148 -16.31 0.34 25.14
CA ALA A 148 -16.52 0.53 26.59
C ALA A 148 -17.01 1.94 26.96
N SER A 149 -16.90 2.94 26.07
CA SER A 149 -17.14 4.35 26.38
C SER A 149 -18.62 4.81 26.30
N GLU A 150 -19.53 3.93 25.89
CA GLU A 150 -20.93 4.24 25.54
C GLU A 150 -21.10 5.36 24.48
N GLU A 151 -20.00 5.81 23.86
CA GLU A 151 -19.98 6.83 22.80
C GLU A 151 -20.79 6.35 21.58
N HIS A 152 -21.59 7.24 21.00
CA HIS A 152 -22.22 6.96 19.71
C HIS A 152 -21.21 7.17 18.57
N TYR A 153 -20.96 6.13 17.78
CA TYR A 153 -20.07 6.19 16.62
C TYR A 153 -20.69 5.62 15.34
N ASN A 154 -20.08 5.94 14.19
CA ASN A 154 -20.44 5.35 12.90
C ASN A 154 -19.69 4.03 12.69
N ALA A 155 -20.38 2.90 12.88
CA ALA A 155 -19.81 1.57 12.75
C ALA A 155 -19.19 1.27 11.37
N ALA A 156 -19.75 1.83 10.29
CA ALA A 156 -19.21 1.61 8.94
C ALA A 156 -17.86 2.31 8.75
N ILE A 157 -17.69 3.52 9.30
CA ILE A 157 -16.42 4.24 9.28
C ILE A 157 -15.39 3.51 10.16
N LEU A 158 -15.78 3.07 11.36
CA LEU A 158 -14.90 2.27 12.22
C LEU A 158 -14.42 1.00 11.53
N ALA A 159 -15.32 0.23 10.94
CA ALA A 159 -14.99 -0.99 10.20
C ALA A 159 -14.04 -0.72 9.03
N GLY A 160 -14.22 0.41 8.32
CA GLY A 160 -13.30 0.83 7.26
C GLY A 160 -11.88 1.12 7.77
N MET A 161 -11.77 1.81 8.91
CA MET A 161 -10.48 2.10 9.55
C MET A 161 -9.79 0.82 10.04
N VAL A 162 -10.50 -0.05 10.74
CA VAL A 162 -9.98 -1.34 11.23
C VAL A 162 -9.49 -2.19 10.06
N ARG A 163 -10.34 -2.40 9.05
CA ARG A 163 -10.01 -3.21 7.87
C ARG A 163 -8.78 -2.68 7.14
N PHE A 164 -8.63 -1.35 7.02
CA PHE A 164 -7.44 -0.77 6.42
C PHE A 164 -6.17 -1.14 7.19
N VAL A 165 -6.18 -0.96 8.51
CA VAL A 165 -5.02 -1.28 9.37
C VAL A 165 -4.69 -2.78 9.34
N GLU A 166 -5.70 -3.63 9.39
CA GLU A 166 -5.56 -5.09 9.25
C GLU A 166 -4.93 -5.45 7.89
N THR A 167 -5.46 -4.89 6.80
CA THR A 167 -4.96 -5.17 5.44
C THR A 167 -3.48 -4.81 5.32
N VAL A 168 -3.05 -3.67 5.87
CA VAL A 168 -1.64 -3.26 5.89
C VAL A 168 -0.79 -4.25 6.68
N SER A 169 -1.23 -4.69 7.86
CA SER A 169 -0.48 -5.67 8.66
C SER A 169 -0.36 -7.01 7.96
N THR A 170 -1.45 -7.49 7.34
CA THR A 170 -1.44 -8.77 6.61
C THR A 170 -0.55 -8.70 5.37
N GLU A 171 -0.65 -7.65 4.54
CA GLU A 171 0.15 -7.55 3.32
C GLU A 171 1.65 -7.53 3.61
N ILE A 172 2.07 -6.75 4.61
CA ILE A 172 3.49 -6.65 4.98
C ILE A 172 3.97 -7.96 5.64
N GLY A 173 3.16 -8.55 6.51
CA GLY A 173 3.48 -9.82 7.18
C GLY A 173 3.62 -10.99 6.21
N ASP A 174 2.69 -11.12 5.26
CA ASP A 174 2.74 -12.15 4.22
C ASP A 174 4.00 -12.02 3.37
N GLU A 175 4.37 -10.80 3.00
CA GLU A 175 5.58 -10.55 2.24
C GLU A 175 6.84 -10.88 3.05
N ASN A 176 6.86 -10.54 4.35
CA ASN A 176 7.96 -10.88 5.24
C ASN A 176 8.19 -12.40 5.34
N ILE A 177 7.10 -13.16 5.43
CA ILE A 177 7.15 -14.63 5.44
C ILE A 177 7.68 -15.18 4.10
N LYS A 178 7.20 -14.65 2.97
CA LYS A 178 7.66 -15.06 1.63
C LYS A 178 9.16 -14.83 1.45
N LEU A 179 9.65 -13.62 1.75
CA LEU A 179 11.08 -13.31 1.61
C LEU A 179 11.93 -14.13 2.58
N THR A 180 11.50 -14.30 3.83
CA THR A 180 12.21 -15.15 4.80
C THR A 180 12.36 -16.58 4.29
N THR A 181 11.30 -17.13 3.70
CA THR A 181 11.30 -18.48 3.11
C THR A 181 12.22 -18.58 1.90
N LEU A 182 12.20 -17.57 1.02
CA LEU A 182 13.07 -17.51 -0.17
C LEU A 182 14.55 -17.48 0.23
N VAL A 183 14.90 -16.64 1.20
CA VAL A 183 16.26 -16.54 1.74
C VAL A 183 16.71 -17.84 2.41
N GLY A 184 15.82 -18.49 3.16
CA GLY A 184 16.08 -19.78 3.81
C GLY A 184 16.35 -20.90 2.80
N LYS A 185 15.57 -20.99 1.70
CA LYS A 185 15.79 -21.96 0.62
C LYS A 185 17.13 -21.76 -0.07
N GLY A 186 17.49 -20.51 -0.39
CA GLY A 186 18.79 -20.19 -0.99
C GLY A 186 19.99 -20.59 -0.10
N ALA A 187 19.86 -20.48 1.22
CA ALA A 187 20.90 -20.90 2.15
C ALA A 187 21.09 -22.43 2.22
N VAL A 188 20.05 -23.22 1.95
CA VAL A 188 20.13 -24.69 1.89
C VAL A 188 20.77 -25.15 0.57
N ALA A 189 20.41 -24.52 -0.55
CA ALA A 189 20.97 -24.85 -1.87
C ALA A 189 22.48 -24.58 -1.95
N ALA A 190 22.98 -23.51 -1.34
CA ALA A 190 24.41 -23.18 -1.32
C ALA A 190 25.28 -24.11 -0.44
N LYS A 191 24.67 -25.05 0.31
CA LYS A 191 25.39 -26.01 1.17
C LYS A 191 25.50 -27.42 0.56
N LEU A 192 24.85 -27.67 -0.59
CA LEU A 192 24.89 -28.92 -1.34
C LEU A 192 25.93 -28.84 -2.46
#